data_AF-K9PRL7-F1
#
_entry.id   AF-K9PRL7-F1
#
_cell.length_a   1.000
_cell.length_b   1.000
_cell.length_c   1.000
_cell.angle_alpha   90.00
_cell.angle_beta   90.00
_cell.angle_gamma   90.00
#
_symmetry.space_group_name_H-M   'P 1'
#
loop_
_entity.id
_entity.type
_entity.pdbx_description
1 polymer ?
#
loop_
_entity_poly.entity_id
_entity_poly.type
_entity_poly.pdbx_seq_one_letter_code
_entity_poly.pdbx_strand_id
1 'polypeptide(L)'
;MTQELIDLRTCIQEGRYADALAIVDELEGMSKQAILRNIQAYLRILLIHLIKNQIEQRLTNSWAASLRNSIVGIRKLNLKDNKKSYYINQDEWDSWLEDEIELAIADASVEVLNGIYNEFKLAEIVNRIEVIEDAKRFIALTYPYTIKELTKVIAENLTQLPGGEDWQAGRQ
;
A
#
# COMPACT_ATOMS: atom_id res chain seq x y z
N MET A 1 -2.76 -20.17 -14.14
CA MET A 1 -1.41 -19.99 -14.70
C MET A 1 -0.90 -21.21 -15.46
N THR A 2 -1.11 -22.45 -14.99
CA THR A 2 -0.60 -23.64 -15.70
C THR A 2 -1.36 -23.97 -16.99
N GLN A 3 -2.68 -23.74 -17.05
CA GLN A 3 -3.49 -24.03 -18.24
C GLN A 3 -3.25 -23.02 -19.36
N GLU A 4 -3.20 -21.72 -19.05
CA GLU A 4 -2.93 -20.68 -20.05
C GLU A 4 -1.54 -20.87 -20.70
N LEU A 5 -0.54 -21.35 -19.93
CA LEU A 5 0.79 -21.68 -20.46
C LEU A 5 0.78 -22.92 -21.36
N ILE A 6 -0.07 -23.91 -21.07
CA ILE A 6 -0.26 -25.08 -21.93
C ILE A 6 -0.92 -24.66 -23.24
N ASP A 7 -1.97 -23.84 -23.18
CA ASP A 7 -2.70 -23.36 -24.35
C ASP A 7 -1.82 -22.45 -25.21
N LEU A 8 -1.03 -21.57 -24.60
CA LEU A 8 -0.02 -20.77 -25.29
C LEU A 8 0.98 -21.65 -26.05
N ARG A 9 1.52 -22.68 -25.40
CA ARG A 9 2.47 -23.62 -26.03
C ARG A 9 1.82 -24.33 -27.22
N THR A 10 0.58 -24.77 -27.08
CA THR A 10 -0.18 -25.41 -28.17
C THR A 10 -0.38 -24.46 -29.35
N CYS A 11 -0.83 -23.22 -29.11
CA CYS A 11 -0.99 -22.23 -30.16
C CYS A 11 0.33 -21.94 -30.91
N ILE A 12 1.45 -21.85 -30.19
CA ILE A 12 2.78 -21.67 -30.79
C ILE A 12 3.17 -22.87 -31.66
N GLN A 13 2.94 -24.10 -31.17
CA GLN A 13 3.26 -25.33 -31.91
C GLN A 13 2.40 -25.51 -33.16
N GLU A 14 1.15 -25.05 -33.13
CA GLU A 14 0.20 -25.11 -34.25
C GLU A 14 0.32 -23.92 -35.22
N GLY A 15 1.22 -22.96 -34.95
CA GLY A 15 1.38 -21.76 -35.78
C GLY A 15 0.25 -20.73 -35.65
N ARG A 16 -0.62 -20.88 -34.63
CA ARG A 16 -1.72 -19.95 -34.32
C ARG A 16 -1.20 -18.75 -33.52
N TYR A 17 -0.36 -17.93 -34.16
CA TYR A 17 0.33 -16.84 -33.48
C TYR A 17 -0.60 -15.71 -32.99
N ALA A 18 -1.71 -15.45 -33.69
CA ALA A 18 -2.70 -14.47 -33.23
C ALA A 18 -3.36 -14.92 -31.91
N ASP A 19 -3.77 -16.19 -31.83
CA ASP A 19 -4.32 -16.79 -30.61
C ASP A 19 -3.27 -16.81 -29.48
N ALA A 20 -2.02 -17.13 -29.81
CA ALA A 20 -0.91 -17.09 -28.84
C ALA A 20 -0.70 -15.69 -28.26
N LEU A 21 -0.74 -14.64 -29.08
CA LEU A 21 -0.60 -13.26 -28.62
C LEU A 21 -1.76 -12.84 -27.72
N ALA A 22 -2.99 -13.24 -28.04
CA ALA A 22 -4.15 -12.96 -27.17
C ALA A 22 -3.98 -13.57 -25.77
N ILE A 23 -3.43 -14.79 -25.67
CA ILE A 23 -3.15 -15.43 -24.38
C ILE A 23 -2.02 -14.72 -23.62
N VAL A 24 -1.01 -14.20 -24.32
CA VAL A 24 0.06 -13.38 -23.70
C VAL A 24 -0.54 -12.12 -23.09
N ASP A 25 -1.39 -11.41 -23.82
CA ASP A 25 -2.06 -10.19 -23.32
C ASP A 25 -2.91 -10.47 -22.07
N GLU A 26 -3.62 -11.60 -22.05
CA GLU A 26 -4.39 -12.05 -20.87
C GLU A 26 -3.48 -12.33 -19.67
N LEU A 27 -2.40 -13.10 -19.87
CA LEU A 27 -1.42 -13.41 -18.82
C LEU A 27 -0.75 -12.15 -18.26
N GLU A 28 -0.41 -11.19 -19.11
CA GLU A 28 0.13 -9.90 -18.69
C GLU A 28 -0.90 -9.10 -17.86
N GLY A 29 -2.16 -9.09 -18.30
CA GLY A 29 -3.27 -8.48 -17.57
C GLY A 29 -3.48 -9.08 -16.18
N MET A 30 -3.47 -10.41 -16.06
CA MET A 30 -3.59 -11.11 -14.78
C MET A 30 -2.42 -10.81 -13.83
N SER A 31 -1.19 -10.81 -14.34
CA SER A 31 0.00 -10.48 -13.57
C SER A 31 -0.06 -9.04 -13.03
N LYS A 32 -0.43 -8.08 -13.89
CA LYS A 32 -0.65 -6.68 -13.50
C LYS A 32 -1.69 -6.58 -12.40
N GLN A 33 -2.82 -7.25 -12.54
CA GLN A 33 -3.90 -7.20 -11.55
C GLN A 33 -3.46 -7.79 -10.20
N ALA A 34 -2.70 -8.88 -10.19
CA ALA A 34 -2.16 -9.48 -8.96
C ALA A 34 -1.23 -8.51 -8.22
N ILE A 35 -0.37 -7.79 -8.95
CA ILE A 35 0.52 -6.78 -8.37
C ILE A 35 -0.28 -5.63 -7.75
N LEU A 36 -1.27 -5.11 -8.47
CA LEU A 36 -2.12 -4.02 -7.99
C LEU A 36 -2.90 -4.41 -6.72
N ARG A 37 -3.45 -5.63 -6.64
CA ARG A 37 -4.11 -6.14 -5.42
C ARG A 37 -3.16 -6.23 -4.23
N ASN A 38 -1.91 -6.64 -4.46
CA ASN A 38 -0.92 -6.67 -3.38
C ASN A 38 -0.51 -5.26 -2.92
N ILE A 39 -0.45 -4.29 -3.84
CA ILE A 39 -0.25 -2.88 -3.49
C ILE A 39 -1.42 -2.38 -2.63
N GLN A 40 -2.67 -2.68 -3.01
CA GLN A 40 -3.87 -2.36 -2.22
C GLN A 40 -3.81 -2.94 -0.81
N ALA A 41 -3.38 -4.20 -0.66
CA ALA A 41 -3.24 -4.80 0.67
C ALA A 41 -2.26 -4.03 1.58
N TYR A 42 -1.11 -3.59 1.03
CA TYR A 42 -0.18 -2.74 1.78
C TYR A 42 -0.75 -1.34 2.05
N LEU A 43 -1.50 -0.77 1.10
CA LEU A 43 -2.18 0.51 1.24
C LEU A 43 -3.20 0.47 2.39
N ARG A 44 -4.01 -0.59 2.47
CA ARG A 44 -4.96 -0.81 3.56
C ARG A 44 -4.25 -0.84 4.92
N ILE A 45 -3.17 -1.62 5.04
CA ILE A 45 -2.40 -1.71 6.29
C ILE A 45 -1.78 -0.36 6.67
N LEU A 46 -1.28 0.40 5.68
CA LEU A 46 -0.77 1.77 5.88
C LEU A 46 -1.86 2.66 6.49
N LEU A 47 -3.04 2.70 5.86
CA LEU A 47 -4.18 3.51 6.30
C LEU A 47 -4.67 3.11 7.68
N ILE A 48 -4.78 1.81 7.99
CA ILE A 48 -5.16 1.32 9.33
C ILE A 48 -4.25 1.90 10.41
N HIS A 49 -2.93 1.88 10.19
CA HIS A 49 -1.98 2.36 11.18
C HIS A 49 -1.94 3.90 11.28
N LEU A 50 -2.21 4.61 10.18
CA LEU A 50 -2.37 6.07 10.21
C LEU A 50 -3.65 6.48 10.95
N ILE A 51 -4.76 5.75 10.75
CA ILE A 51 -6.01 5.95 11.51
C ILE A 51 -5.76 5.74 13.01
N LYS A 52 -5.09 4.64 13.38
CA LYS A 52 -4.72 4.37 14.79
C LYS A 52 -3.85 5.48 15.37
N ASN A 53 -2.88 5.97 14.60
CA ASN A 53 -2.02 7.07 15.02
C ASN A 53 -2.81 8.38 15.21
N GLN A 54 -3.72 8.72 14.29
CA GLN A 54 -4.59 9.89 14.39
C GLN A 54 -5.54 9.81 15.60
N ILE A 55 -6.13 8.65 15.89
CA ILE A 55 -7.09 8.55 17.00
C ILE A 55 -6.39 8.44 18.36
N GLU A 56 -5.31 7.67 18.45
CA GLU A 56 -4.63 7.41 19.72
C GLU A 56 -3.50 8.40 20.02
N GLN A 57 -3.19 9.31 19.08
CA GLN A 57 -2.21 10.38 19.23
C GLN A 57 -0.83 9.88 19.71
N ARG A 58 -0.47 8.66 19.30
CA ARG A 58 0.76 7.96 19.72
C ARG A 58 1.34 7.13 18.59
N LEU A 59 2.63 6.82 18.69
CA LEU A 59 3.32 5.92 17.79
C LEU A 59 4.10 4.88 18.59
N THR A 60 3.81 3.60 18.38
CA THR A 60 4.57 2.50 19.00
C THR A 60 5.60 1.92 18.04
N ASN A 61 6.55 1.16 18.59
CA ASN A 61 7.53 0.42 17.78
C ASN A 61 6.88 -0.55 16.79
N SER A 62 5.81 -1.25 17.19
CA SER A 62 5.12 -2.18 16.29
C SER A 62 4.38 -1.43 15.18
N TRP A 63 3.78 -0.28 15.48
CA TRP A 63 3.09 0.53 14.46
C TRP A 63 4.07 1.18 13.49
N ALA A 64 5.16 1.74 13.98
CA ALA A 64 6.24 2.26 13.15
C ALA A 64 6.82 1.16 12.22
N ALA A 65 6.95 -0.07 12.72
CA ALA A 65 7.37 -1.22 11.92
C ALA A 65 6.34 -1.58 10.84
N SER A 66 5.05 -1.62 11.16
CA SER A 66 3.97 -1.87 10.19
C SER A 66 3.92 -0.81 9.10
N LEU A 67 3.95 0.48 9.47
CA LEU A 67 3.98 1.60 8.53
C LEU A 67 5.16 1.47 7.57
N ARG A 68 6.37 1.25 8.10
CA ARG A 68 7.57 1.03 7.30
C ARG A 68 7.43 -0.16 6.36
N ASN A 69 6.91 -1.29 6.85
CA ASN A 69 6.71 -2.49 6.05
C ASN A 69 5.76 -2.23 4.88
N SER A 70 4.65 -1.53 5.11
CA SER A 70 3.71 -1.15 4.06
C SER A 70 4.35 -0.27 3.00
N ILE A 71 5.07 0.79 3.39
CA ILE A 71 5.70 1.72 2.45
C ILE A 71 6.78 1.01 1.61
N VAL A 72 7.60 0.15 2.23
CA VAL A 72 8.61 -0.64 1.52
C VAL A 72 7.96 -1.68 0.60
N GLY A 73 6.85 -2.30 1.03
CA GLY A 73 6.06 -3.22 0.22
C GLY A 73 5.51 -2.56 -1.03
N ILE A 74 4.89 -1.38 -0.88
CA ILE A 74 4.41 -0.54 -1.98
C ILE A 74 5.56 -0.20 -2.94
N ARG A 75 6.71 0.27 -2.44
CA ARG A 75 7.88 0.56 -3.30
C ARG A 75 8.30 -0.66 -4.11
N LYS A 76 8.45 -1.82 -3.47
CA LYS A 76 8.92 -3.05 -4.12
C LYS A 76 8.00 -3.51 -5.24
N LEU A 77 6.70 -3.41 -5.04
CA LEU A 77 5.69 -3.87 -6.00
C LEU A 77 5.41 -2.83 -7.09
N ASN A 78 5.38 -1.54 -6.74
CA ASN A 78 4.96 -0.50 -7.67
C ASN A 78 6.02 -0.20 -8.73
N LEU A 79 7.32 -0.37 -8.44
CA LEU A 79 8.38 -0.19 -9.42
C LEU A 79 8.48 -1.42 -10.33
N LYS A 80 8.17 -1.26 -11.63
CA LYS A 80 8.25 -2.34 -12.62
C LYS A 80 9.68 -2.85 -12.80
N ASP A 81 9.80 -4.04 -13.40
CA ASP A 81 11.10 -4.70 -13.61
C ASP A 81 12.08 -3.88 -14.45
N ASN A 82 11.58 -3.01 -15.34
CA ASN A 82 12.40 -2.09 -16.11
C ASN A 82 13.05 -0.96 -15.29
N LYS A 83 12.74 -0.87 -13.98
CA LYS A 83 13.25 0.12 -13.01
C LYS A 83 13.06 1.59 -13.40
N LYS A 84 12.16 1.87 -14.34
CA LYS A 84 11.90 3.21 -14.89
C LYS A 84 10.44 3.63 -14.82
N SER A 85 9.53 2.68 -14.70
CA SER A 85 8.09 2.92 -14.74
C SER A 85 7.38 2.26 -13.57
N TYR A 86 6.15 2.74 -13.32
CA TYR A 86 5.34 2.35 -12.17
C TYR A 86 4.02 1.73 -12.61
N TYR A 87 3.44 0.88 -11.75
CA TYR A 87 2.07 0.38 -11.96
C TYR A 87 1.02 1.46 -11.64
N ILE A 88 1.30 2.29 -10.64
CA ILE A 88 0.56 3.48 -10.23
C ILE A 88 1.54 4.65 -10.21
N ASN A 89 1.30 5.66 -11.05
CA ASN A 89 2.10 6.88 -11.08
C ASN A 89 1.79 7.77 -9.87
N GLN A 90 2.68 8.73 -9.60
CA GLN A 90 2.60 9.54 -8.38
C GLN A 90 1.30 10.37 -8.28
N ASP A 91 0.72 10.72 -9.41
CA ASP A 91 -0.53 11.47 -9.60
C ASP A 91 -1.79 10.58 -9.69
N GLU A 92 -1.65 9.26 -9.59
CA GLU A 92 -2.74 8.30 -9.78
C GLU A 92 -3.24 7.68 -8.45
N TRP A 93 -2.75 8.14 -7.29
CA TRP A 93 -3.08 7.50 -6.00
C TRP A 93 -4.43 7.87 -5.41
N ASP A 94 -5.02 8.99 -5.81
CA ASP A 94 -6.20 9.55 -5.16
C ASP A 94 -7.36 8.54 -5.10
N SER A 95 -7.71 7.94 -6.25
CA SER A 95 -8.79 6.94 -6.30
C SER A 95 -8.47 5.69 -5.46
N TRP A 96 -7.21 5.25 -5.41
CA TRP A 96 -6.83 4.09 -4.62
C TRP A 96 -6.95 4.35 -3.12
N LEU A 97 -6.60 5.56 -2.68
CA LEU A 97 -6.70 5.98 -1.29
C LEU A 97 -8.16 6.18 -0.88
N GLU A 98 -8.98 6.80 -1.74
CA GLU A 98 -10.41 7.01 -1.51
C GLU A 98 -11.18 5.68 -1.42
N ASP A 99 -10.89 4.72 -2.29
CA ASP A 99 -11.53 3.40 -2.24
C ASP A 99 -11.11 2.61 -0.98
N GLU A 100 -9.83 2.71 -0.59
CA GLU A 100 -9.24 1.86 0.45
C GLU A 100 -9.48 2.40 1.87
N ILE A 101 -9.70 3.71 2.03
CA ILE A 101 -9.86 4.31 3.36
C ILE A 101 -11.11 3.84 4.09
N GLU A 102 -12.22 3.59 3.39
CA GLU A 102 -13.45 3.11 4.04
C GLU A 102 -13.27 1.69 4.59
N LEU A 103 -12.56 0.83 3.85
CA LEU A 103 -12.20 -0.52 4.34
C LEU A 103 -11.22 -0.44 5.51
N ALA A 104 -10.24 0.45 5.44
CA ALA A 104 -9.28 0.66 6.51
C ALA A 104 -9.93 1.20 7.80
N ILE A 105 -10.96 2.05 7.70
CA ILE A 105 -11.72 2.51 8.88
C ILE A 105 -12.44 1.33 9.53
N ALA A 106 -13.12 0.48 8.77
CA ALA A 106 -13.80 -0.69 9.30
C ALA A 106 -12.80 -1.62 10.02
N ASP A 107 -11.69 -1.96 9.37
CA ASP A 107 -10.65 -2.83 9.94
C ASP A 107 -9.97 -2.19 11.17
N ALA A 108 -9.70 -0.88 11.14
CA ALA A 108 -9.09 -0.18 12.26
C ALA A 108 -10.01 -0.15 13.49
N SER A 109 -11.33 -0.19 13.31
CA SER A 109 -12.29 -0.19 14.43
C SER A 109 -12.12 -1.38 15.37
N VAL A 110 -11.58 -2.50 14.89
CA VAL A 110 -11.29 -3.68 15.71
C VAL A 110 -10.10 -3.44 16.65
N GLU A 111 -9.18 -2.54 16.30
CA GLU A 111 -7.91 -2.35 17.01
C GLU A 111 -7.83 -1.02 17.78
N VAL A 112 -8.39 0.06 17.23
CA VAL A 112 -8.32 1.42 17.78
C VAL A 112 -8.89 1.45 19.19
N LEU A 113 -8.10 1.94 20.15
CA LEU A 113 -8.48 2.04 21.56
C LEU A 113 -9.01 0.71 22.13
N ASN A 114 -8.48 -0.43 21.66
CA ASN A 114 -8.94 -1.78 22.00
C ASN A 114 -10.41 -2.06 21.58
N GLY A 115 -10.85 -1.49 20.46
CA GLY A 115 -12.17 -1.78 19.88
C GLY A 115 -13.34 -1.09 20.57
N ILE A 116 -13.10 0.02 21.28
CA ILE A 116 -14.17 0.78 21.95
C ILE A 116 -15.15 1.39 20.94
N TYR A 117 -14.66 1.77 19.75
CA TYR A 117 -15.50 2.30 18.68
C TYR A 117 -15.77 1.21 17.64
N ASN A 118 -17.04 1.04 17.28
CA ASN A 118 -17.40 0.26 16.09
C ASN A 118 -17.09 1.06 14.81
N GLU A 119 -17.17 0.39 13.65
CA GLU A 119 -16.86 0.98 12.35
C GLU A 119 -17.60 2.30 12.07
N PHE A 120 -18.89 2.38 12.42
CA PHE A 120 -19.69 3.59 12.23
C PHE A 120 -19.19 4.75 13.08
N LYS A 121 -18.88 4.49 14.36
CA LYS A 121 -18.43 5.55 15.25
C LYS A 121 -17.03 6.01 14.91
N LEU A 122 -16.16 5.08 14.52
CA LEU A 122 -14.81 5.43 14.06
C LEU A 122 -14.89 6.26 12.77
N ALA A 123 -15.77 5.89 11.84
CA ALA A 123 -16.02 6.65 10.62
C ALA A 123 -16.48 8.09 10.87
N GLU A 124 -17.14 8.40 11.98
CA GLU A 124 -17.53 9.79 12.31
C GLU A 124 -16.36 10.64 12.83
N ILE A 125 -15.39 10.03 13.50
CA ILE A 125 -14.32 10.76 14.20
C ILE A 125 -13.00 10.80 13.41
N VAL A 126 -12.81 9.90 12.45
CA VAL A 126 -11.62 9.88 11.59
C VAL A 126 -11.66 11.06 10.63
N ASN A 127 -10.61 11.88 10.67
CA ASN A 127 -10.36 12.90 9.67
C ASN A 127 -9.67 12.25 8.45
N ARG A 128 -10.50 11.82 7.49
CA ARG A 128 -10.09 11.13 6.26
C ARG A 128 -9.08 11.92 5.45
N ILE A 129 -9.28 13.24 5.35
CA ILE A 129 -8.42 14.12 4.55
C ILE A 129 -7.00 14.06 5.08
N GLU A 130 -6.82 14.21 6.39
CA GLU A 130 -5.51 14.16 7.04
C GLU A 130 -4.86 12.77 6.88
N VAL A 131 -5.60 11.69 7.08
CA VAL A 131 -5.08 10.31 6.87
C VAL A 131 -4.60 10.10 5.42
N ILE A 132 -5.39 10.55 4.44
CA ILE A 132 -5.06 10.44 3.02
C ILE A 132 -3.81 11.28 2.70
N GLU A 133 -3.73 12.51 3.20
CA GLU A 133 -2.57 13.38 2.97
C GLU A 133 -1.31 12.80 3.62
N ASP A 134 -1.41 12.23 4.82
CA ASP A 134 -0.32 11.50 5.47
C ASP A 134 0.14 10.30 4.62
N ALA A 135 -0.81 9.50 4.13
CA ALA A 135 -0.52 8.36 3.27
C ALA A 135 0.18 8.81 1.97
N LYS A 136 -0.29 9.87 1.32
CA LYS A 136 0.35 10.45 0.13
C LYS A 136 1.78 10.91 0.41
N ARG A 137 2.02 11.58 1.54
CA ARG A 137 3.39 12.00 1.92
C ARG A 137 4.32 10.80 2.04
N PHE A 138 3.89 9.72 2.67
CA PHE A 138 4.70 8.49 2.77
C PHE A 138 4.87 7.77 1.43
N ILE A 139 3.82 7.67 0.62
CA ILE A 139 3.86 7.05 -0.71
C ILE A 139 4.79 7.83 -1.65
N ALA A 140 4.82 9.16 -1.57
CA ALA A 140 5.71 9.99 -2.38
C ALA A 140 7.20 9.67 -2.14
N LEU A 141 7.57 9.24 -0.92
CA LEU A 141 8.93 8.79 -0.61
C LEU A 141 9.33 7.54 -1.42
N THR A 142 8.37 6.76 -1.90
CA THR A 142 8.64 5.55 -2.67
C THR A 142 9.16 5.85 -4.08
N TYR A 143 9.10 7.08 -4.59
CA TYR A 143 9.56 7.39 -5.95
C TYR A 143 11.06 7.75 -6.01
N PRO A 144 11.55 8.74 -5.23
CA PRO A 144 12.90 9.24 -5.37
C PRO A 144 13.97 8.39 -4.68
N TYR A 145 13.60 7.57 -3.69
CA TYR A 145 14.57 6.85 -2.85
C TYR A 145 14.76 5.38 -3.25
N THR A 146 15.99 4.89 -3.12
CA THR A 146 16.26 3.45 -3.14
C THR A 146 15.70 2.78 -1.88
N ILE A 147 15.52 1.46 -1.87
CA ILE A 147 15.03 0.73 -0.68
C ILE A 147 15.93 0.97 0.55
N LYS A 148 17.25 1.08 0.32
CA LYS A 148 18.23 1.33 1.38
C LYS A 148 18.03 2.71 2.02
N GLU A 149 17.84 3.75 1.21
CA GLU A 149 17.62 5.12 1.70
C GLU A 149 16.23 5.30 2.29
N LEU A 150 15.23 4.67 1.66
CA LEU A 150 13.82 4.77 2.03
C LEU A 150 13.59 4.41 3.49
N THR A 151 14.29 3.40 4.02
CA THR A 151 14.16 2.99 5.43
C THR A 151 14.48 4.12 6.40
N LYS A 152 15.54 4.90 6.10
CA LYS A 152 15.97 6.03 6.92
C LYS A 152 14.99 7.20 6.82
N VAL A 153 14.62 7.56 5.59
CA VAL A 153 13.71 8.68 5.34
C VAL A 153 12.31 8.42 5.90
N ILE A 154 11.82 7.17 5.86
CA ILE A 154 10.59 6.78 6.56
C ILE A 154 10.72 7.07 8.05
N ALA A 155 11.80 6.63 8.70
CA ALA A 155 11.98 6.83 10.13
C ALA A 155 11.99 8.32 10.51
N GLU A 156 12.61 9.17 9.69
CA GLU A 156 12.61 10.63 9.87
C GLU A 156 11.20 11.24 9.69
N ASN A 157 10.41 10.75 8.72
CA ASN A 157 9.04 11.24 8.51
C ASN A 157 8.07 10.74 9.59
N LEU A 158 8.29 9.55 10.16
CA LEU A 158 7.49 9.03 11.27
C LEU A 158 7.59 9.89 12.53
N THR A 159 8.68 10.64 12.72
CA THR A 159 8.79 11.55 13.89
C THR A 159 7.85 12.75 13.80
N GLN A 160 7.33 13.05 12.60
CA GLN A 160 6.39 14.15 12.36
C GLN A 160 4.93 13.74 12.62
N LEU A 161 4.67 12.45 12.85
CA LEU A 161 3.34 11.98 13.23
C LEU A 161 3.05 12.27 14.71
N PRO A 162 1.78 12.35 15.13
CA PRO A 162 1.39 12.33 16.54
C PRO A 162 2.13 11.28 17.37
N GLY A 163 2.77 11.71 18.46
CA GLY A 163 3.60 10.86 19.32
C GLY A 163 4.92 10.37 18.70
N GLY A 164 5.30 10.85 17.51
CA GLY A 164 6.53 10.50 16.82
C GLY A 164 7.80 10.97 17.54
N GLU A 165 7.77 12.11 18.22
CA GLU A 165 8.89 12.61 19.03
C GLU A 165 9.15 11.71 20.25
N ASP A 166 8.08 11.27 20.93
CA ASP A 166 8.20 10.36 22.06
C ASP A 166 8.69 8.98 21.61
N TRP A 167 8.17 8.47 20.49
CA TRP A 167 8.69 7.27 19.85
C TRP A 167 10.19 7.38 19.54
N GLN A 168 10.64 8.49 18.95
CA GLN A 168 12.04 8.73 18.64
C GLN A 168 12.92 8.76 19.91
N ALA A 169 12.41 9.35 20.99
CA ALA A 169 13.08 9.42 22.27
C ALA A 169 13.01 8.11 23.09
N GLY A 170 12.27 7.10 22.62
CA GLY A 170 12.05 5.85 23.34
C GLY A 170 11.12 5.97 24.54
N ARG A 171 10.25 6.99 24.57
CA ARG A 171 9.22 7.19 25.58
C ARG A 171 7.89 6.61 25.06
N GLN A 172 7.18 5.84 25.88
CA GLN A 172 5.87 5.28 25.56
C GLN A 172 4.84 5.70 26.60
#